data_AF-A0A925AJN5-F1
#
_entry.id   AF-A0A925AJN5-F1
#
_cell.length_a   1.000
_cell.length_b   1.000
_cell.length_c   1.000
_cell.angle_alpha   90.00
_cell.angle_beta   90.00
_cell.angle_gamma   90.00
#
_symmetry.space_group_name_H-M   'P 1'
#
loop_
_entity.id
_entity.type
_entity.pdbx_description
1 polymer ?
#
loop_
_entity_poly.entity_id
_entity_poly.type
_entity_poly.pdbx_seq_one_letter_code
_entity_poly.pdbx_strand_id
1 'polypeptide(L)'
;MRIAAVNSTLRADPARQRWHGVALAPRPLRGWMTDRGSLTQRLQRVSARFQVIRLAQRRGRPCSDEAECLTAAQRVAMAGMNDPRTTPRPLGFLVREVLLECDGQPTIFAHSVIA
;
A
#
# COMPACT_ATOMS: atom_id res chain seq x y z
N MET A 1 -11.98 29.64 -10.16
CA MET A 1 -11.81 29.05 -8.82
C MET A 1 -10.46 28.34 -8.81
N ARG A 2 -9.46 28.96 -8.18
CA ARG A 2 -8.05 28.54 -8.25
C ARG A 2 -7.86 27.27 -7.43
N ILE A 3 -7.41 26.20 -8.09
CA ILE A 3 -6.88 25.00 -7.44
C ILE A 3 -5.66 25.46 -6.63
N ALA A 4 -5.79 25.48 -5.30
CA ALA A 4 -4.63 25.58 -4.45
C ALA A 4 -3.74 24.38 -4.78
N ALA A 5 -2.51 24.65 -5.17
CA ALA A 5 -1.51 23.63 -5.43
C ALA A 5 -1.46 22.68 -4.22
N VAL A 6 -1.93 21.45 -4.42
CA VAL A 6 -1.66 20.36 -3.49
C VAL A 6 -0.15 20.16 -3.60
N ASN A 7 0.59 20.72 -2.64
CA ASN A 7 2.02 20.50 -2.53
C ASN A 7 2.25 18.98 -2.59
N SER A 8 3.04 18.57 -3.57
CA SER A 8 3.27 17.20 -4.04
C SER A 8 4.12 16.35 -3.10
N THR A 9 3.97 16.55 -1.78
CA THR A 9 4.71 15.84 -0.73
C THR A 9 3.81 14.93 0.10
N LEU A 10 2.94 14.16 -0.54
CA LEU A 10 2.44 12.91 0.04
C LEU A 10 3.39 11.78 -0.36
N ARG A 11 4.63 11.82 0.15
CA ARG A 11 5.48 10.64 0.22
C ARG A 11 5.40 10.11 1.65
N ALA A 12 5.08 8.84 1.77
CA ALA A 12 5.28 8.12 3.00
C ALA A 12 6.76 8.25 3.41
N ASP A 13 7.02 8.81 4.59
CA ASP A 13 8.34 8.72 5.24
C ASP A 13 8.46 7.31 5.85
N PRO A 14 9.30 6.42 5.28
CA PRO A 14 9.41 5.06 5.77
C PRO A 14 9.96 4.99 7.19
N ALA A 15 10.74 6.00 7.64
CA ALA A 15 11.32 6.03 8.97
C ALA A 15 10.31 6.38 10.08
N ARG A 16 9.10 6.83 9.70
CA ARG A 16 8.04 7.26 10.64
C ARG A 16 6.82 6.36 10.66
N GLN A 17 6.79 5.27 9.90
CA GLN A 17 5.66 4.34 9.90
C GLN A 17 5.72 3.46 11.15
N ARG A 18 4.93 3.82 12.15
CA ARG A 18 4.62 2.94 13.28
C ARG A 18 3.27 2.30 13.04
N TRP A 19 3.25 0.97 12.99
CA TRP A 19 2.02 0.20 12.88
C TRP A 19 1.23 0.29 14.18
N HIS A 20 0.09 0.98 14.14
CA HIS A 20 -0.84 1.05 15.25
C HIS A 20 -1.95 0.02 15.05
N GLY A 21 -2.22 -0.78 16.09
CA GLY A 21 -3.32 -1.73 16.06
C GLY A 21 -4.69 -1.05 16.05
N VAL A 22 -5.70 -1.76 15.53
CA VAL A 22 -7.11 -1.31 15.44
C VAL A 22 -7.67 -0.83 16.80
N ALA A 23 -7.18 -1.39 17.91
CA ALA A 23 -7.61 -1.00 19.25
C ALA A 23 -7.42 0.51 19.53
N LEU A 24 -6.37 1.10 18.95
CA LEU A 24 -6.04 2.52 19.08
C LEU A 24 -6.82 3.43 18.12
N ALA A 25 -7.58 2.86 17.18
CA ALA A 25 -8.32 3.64 16.21
C ALA A 25 -9.60 4.26 16.81
N PRO A 26 -9.92 5.52 16.44
CA PRO A 26 -11.21 6.13 16.73
C PRO A 26 -12.36 5.23 16.29
N ARG A 27 -13.44 5.17 17.09
CA ARG A 27 -14.59 4.27 16.84
C ARG A 27 -15.13 4.34 15.41
N PRO A 28 -15.29 5.52 14.77
CA PRO A 28 -15.77 5.59 13.39
C PRO A 28 -14.86 4.92 12.35
N LEU A 29 -13.55 4.85 12.62
CA LEU A 29 -12.55 4.29 11.70
C LEU A 29 -12.35 2.79 11.88
N ARG A 30 -12.74 2.21 13.02
CA ARG A 30 -12.55 0.78 13.30
C ARG A 30 -13.16 -0.09 12.21
N GLY A 31 -14.39 0.24 11.80
CA GLY A 31 -15.07 -0.49 10.73
C GLY A 31 -14.37 -0.39 9.37
N TRP A 32 -13.60 0.67 9.12
CA TRP A 32 -12.76 0.81 7.91
C TRP A 32 -11.48 -0.01 7.99
N MET A 33 -10.88 -0.14 9.18
CA MET A 33 -9.63 -0.87 9.38
C MET A 33 -9.81 -2.39 9.50
N THR A 34 -10.98 -2.86 9.95
CA THR A 34 -11.28 -4.29 10.12
C THR A 34 -12.05 -4.90 8.96
N ASP A 35 -12.40 -4.11 7.95
CA ASP A 35 -13.13 -4.60 6.80
C ASP A 35 -12.29 -5.65 6.05
N ARG A 36 -12.90 -6.78 5.71
CA ARG A 36 -12.28 -7.85 4.92
C ARG A 36 -12.48 -7.63 3.41
N GLY A 37 -13.37 -6.72 3.04
CA GLY A 37 -13.65 -6.35 1.65
C GLY A 37 -12.61 -5.40 1.06
N SER A 38 -12.77 -5.09 -0.22
CA SER A 38 -11.90 -4.15 -0.92
C SER A 38 -12.17 -2.70 -0.49
N LEU A 39 -11.13 -2.02 0.00
CA LEU A 39 -11.18 -0.58 0.31
C LEU A 39 -11.65 0.23 -0.91
N THR A 40 -11.18 -0.13 -2.11
CA THR A 40 -11.61 0.50 -3.38
C THR A 40 -13.11 0.40 -3.58
N GLN A 41 -13.68 -0.81 -3.40
CA GLN A 41 -15.11 -1.03 -3.58
C GLN A 41 -15.92 -0.25 -2.54
N ARG A 42 -15.44 -0.18 -1.30
CA ARG A 42 -16.10 0.59 -0.24
C ARG A 42 -16.08 2.08 -0.54
N LEU A 43 -14.95 2.62 -0.99
CA LEU A 43 -14.84 4.04 -1.39
C LEU A 43 -15.78 4.36 -2.55
N GLN A 44 -15.81 3.52 -3.60
CA GLN A 44 -16.75 3.67 -4.72
C GLN A 44 -18.22 3.72 -4.31
N ARG A 45 -18.62 3.01 -3.25
CA ARG A 45 -20.01 3.02 -2.75
C ARG A 45 -20.38 4.30 -2.00
N VAL A 46 -19.40 4.99 -1.40
CA VAL A 46 -19.65 6.16 -0.54
C VAL A 46 -19.29 7.49 -1.20
N SER A 47 -18.69 7.47 -2.40
CA SER A 47 -18.32 8.65 -3.19
C SER A 47 -19.11 8.71 -4.50
N ALA A 48 -19.38 9.91 -5.00
CA ALA A 48 -20.00 10.07 -6.32
C ALA A 48 -18.99 9.88 -7.47
N ARG A 49 -17.73 10.28 -7.26
CA ARG A 49 -16.62 10.09 -8.19
C ARG A 49 -15.41 9.51 -7.48
N PHE A 50 -14.96 8.35 -7.93
CA PHE A 50 -13.77 7.69 -7.42
C PHE A 50 -12.67 7.62 -8.48
N GLN A 51 -11.43 7.94 -8.09
CA GLN A 51 -10.26 7.80 -8.96
C GLN A 51 -9.03 7.27 -8.22
N VAL A 52 -8.17 6.59 -8.97
CA VAL A 52 -6.83 6.18 -8.50
C VAL A 52 -5.79 7.00 -9.26
N ILE A 53 -5.10 7.86 -8.54
CA ILE A 53 -4.04 8.70 -9.09
C ILE A 53 -2.70 8.04 -8.79
N ARG A 54 -1.98 7.63 -9.84
CA ARG A 54 -0.64 7.05 -9.68
C ARG A 54 0.37 8.16 -9.40
N LEU A 55 0.98 8.13 -8.21
CA LEU A 55 2.06 9.05 -7.84
C LEU A 55 3.41 8.53 -8.33
N ALA A 56 3.66 7.23 -8.14
CA ALA A 56 4.87 6.60 -8.63
C ALA A 56 4.71 5.10 -8.85
N GLN A 57 5.50 4.58 -9.78
CA GLN A 57 5.66 3.14 -9.99
C GLN A 57 7.06 2.88 -10.52
N ARG A 58 7.89 2.19 -9.75
CA ARG A 58 9.32 2.00 -10.04
C ARG A 58 9.84 0.71 -9.43
N ARG A 59 10.93 0.19 -10.01
CA ARG A 59 11.75 -0.79 -9.30
C ARG A 59 12.41 -0.09 -8.12
N GLY A 60 12.39 -0.74 -6.95
CA GLY A 60 12.87 -0.13 -5.72
C GLY A 60 13.14 -1.15 -4.65
N ARG A 61 13.69 -0.68 -3.53
CA ARG A 61 13.82 -1.50 -2.33
C ARG A 61 12.63 -1.26 -1.41
N PRO A 62 12.02 -2.31 -0.83
CA PRO A 62 11.10 -2.17 0.29
C PRO A 62 11.81 -1.48 1.48
N CYS A 63 11.04 -0.87 2.36
CA CYS A 63 11.57 -0.53 3.69
C CYS A 63 11.77 -1.78 4.56
N SER A 64 12.41 -1.61 5.71
CA SER A 64 12.87 -2.74 6.52
C SER A 64 11.74 -3.68 6.95
N ASP A 65 10.63 -3.14 7.43
CA ASP A 65 9.43 -3.88 7.84
C ASP A 65 8.74 -4.60 6.67
N GLU A 66 8.70 -3.96 5.49
CA GLU A 66 8.20 -4.59 4.27
C GLU A 66 9.08 -5.75 3.81
N ALA A 67 10.41 -5.57 3.85
CA ALA A 67 11.38 -6.58 3.46
C ALA A 67 11.29 -7.82 4.36
N GLU A 68 11.10 -7.62 5.67
CA GLU A 68 10.86 -8.69 6.64
C GLU A 68 9.60 -9.49 6.29
N CYS A 69 8.48 -8.80 6.03
CA CYS A 69 7.21 -9.44 5.64
C CYS A 69 7.34 -10.23 4.33
N LEU A 70 7.98 -9.65 3.32
CA LEU A 70 8.16 -10.27 2.00
C LEU A 70 9.09 -11.49 2.09
N THR A 71 10.16 -11.40 2.88
CA THR A 71 11.09 -12.52 3.08
C THR A 71 10.40 -13.69 3.79
N ALA A 72 9.57 -13.41 4.80
CA ALA A 72 8.80 -14.45 5.48
C ALA A 72 7.83 -15.16 4.51
N ALA A 73 7.11 -14.40 3.68
CA ALA A 73 6.20 -14.95 2.67
C ALA A 73 6.96 -15.80 1.62
N GLN A 74 8.10 -15.30 1.14
CA GLN A 74 8.96 -16.04 0.20
C GLN A 74 9.47 -17.34 0.82
N ARG A 75 9.92 -17.34 2.08
CA ARG A 75 10.37 -18.56 2.76
C ARG A 75 9.29 -19.64 2.82
N VAL A 76 8.04 -19.25 3.08
CA VAL A 76 6.92 -20.19 3.08
C VAL A 76 6.65 -20.72 1.68
N ALA A 77 6.64 -19.85 0.67
CA ALA A 77 6.41 -20.25 -0.73
C ALA A 77 7.51 -21.18 -1.27
N MET A 78 8.75 -21.01 -0.80
CA MET A 78 9.93 -21.77 -1.20
C MET A 78 10.19 -23.00 -0.33
N ALA A 79 9.38 -23.23 0.71
CA ALA A 79 9.52 -24.39 1.58
C ALA A 79 9.28 -25.68 0.76
N GLY A 80 10.35 -26.45 0.51
CA GLY A 80 10.34 -27.63 -0.33
C GLY A 80 10.97 -27.44 -1.71
N MET A 81 11.33 -26.21 -2.11
CA MET A 81 12.13 -25.93 -3.31
C MET A 81 13.62 -25.87 -2.94
N ASN A 82 14.31 -27.00 -3.06
CA ASN A 82 15.74 -27.11 -2.75
C ASN A 82 16.64 -27.20 -3.99
N ASP A 83 16.09 -27.31 -5.21
CA ASP A 83 16.90 -27.37 -6.43
C ASP A 83 17.22 -25.95 -6.93
N PRO A 84 18.51 -25.52 -6.87
CA PRO A 84 18.96 -24.20 -7.27
C PRO A 84 18.64 -23.85 -8.74
N ARG A 85 18.39 -24.84 -9.60
CA ARG A 85 18.03 -24.64 -11.01
C ARG A 85 16.57 -24.23 -11.20
N THR A 86 15.71 -24.59 -10.25
CA THR A 86 14.27 -24.28 -10.26
C THR A 86 13.89 -23.12 -9.35
N THR A 87 14.77 -22.74 -8.42
CA THR A 87 14.58 -21.62 -7.49
C THR A 87 14.53 -20.29 -8.25
N PRO A 88 13.38 -19.59 -8.29
CA PRO A 88 13.28 -18.30 -8.98
C PRO A 88 14.19 -17.27 -8.32
N ARG A 89 15.01 -16.56 -9.12
CA ARG A 89 15.82 -15.45 -8.63
C ARG A 89 14.97 -14.18 -8.65
N PRO A 90 14.77 -13.49 -7.52
CA PRO A 90 13.90 -12.32 -7.49
C PRO A 90 14.45 -11.24 -8.42
N LEU A 91 13.60 -10.74 -9.32
CA LEU A 91 13.93 -9.71 -10.31
C LEU A 91 14.01 -8.28 -9.70
N GLY A 92 13.92 -8.18 -8.38
CA GLY A 92 13.77 -6.93 -7.63
C GLY A 92 12.30 -6.56 -7.44
N PHE A 93 12.04 -5.67 -6.48
CA PHE A 93 10.66 -5.34 -6.09
C PHE A 93 10.09 -4.17 -6.90
N LEU A 94 8.80 -4.24 -7.22
CA LEU A 94 8.03 -3.13 -7.79
C LEU A 94 7.33 -2.37 -6.65
N VAL A 95 7.65 -1.09 -6.53
CA VAL A 95 7.01 -0.18 -5.56
C VAL A 95 6.00 0.69 -6.31
N ARG A 96 4.77 0.74 -5.80
CA ARG A 96 3.68 1.56 -6.33
C ARG A 96 3.10 2.45 -5.23
N GLU A 97 3.06 3.75 -5.51
CA GLU A 97 2.48 4.78 -4.65
C GLU A 97 1.29 5.40 -5.39
N VAL A 98 0.11 5.43 -4.77
CA VAL A 98 -1.11 6.01 -5.34
C VAL A 98 -1.90 6.83 -4.33
N LEU A 99 -2.70 7.76 -4.83
CA LEU A 99 -3.79 8.39 -4.08
C LEU A 99 -5.13 7.81 -4.54
N LEU A 100 -5.97 7.47 -3.59
CA LEU A 100 -7.39 7.21 -3.82
C LEU A 100 -8.13 8.53 -3.59
N GLU A 101 -8.65 9.10 -4.67
CA GLU A 101 -9.41 10.34 -4.66
C GLU A 101 -10.91 10.03 -4.64
N CYS A 102 -11.65 10.66 -3.73
CA CYS A 102 -13.10 10.66 -3.69
C CYS A 102 -13.59 12.10 -3.87
N ASP A 103 -14.46 12.33 -4.85
CA ASP A 103 -15.15 13.61 -5.07
C ASP A 103 -14.20 14.82 -5.20
N GLY A 104 -13.03 14.61 -5.84
CA GLY A 104 -12.02 15.66 -6.00
C GLY A 104 -11.10 15.84 -4.80
N GLN A 105 -11.24 15.02 -3.75
CA GLN A 105 -10.43 15.08 -2.55
C GLN A 105 -9.53 13.84 -2.40
N PRO A 106 -8.20 14.00 -2.29
CA PRO A 106 -7.30 12.88 -2.03
C PRO A 106 -7.57 12.36 -0.61
N THR A 107 -8.11 11.15 -0.52
CA THR A 107 -8.65 10.59 0.74
C THR A 107 -7.69 9.59 1.37
N ILE A 108 -7.06 8.73 0.56
CA ILE A 108 -6.15 7.69 1.04
C ILE A 108 -4.87 7.71 0.21
N PHE A 109 -3.72 7.73 0.87
CA PHE A 109 -2.46 7.34 0.26
C PHE A 109 -2.27 5.83 0.44
N ALA A 110 -1.95 5.13 -0.65
CA ALA A 110 -1.67 3.70 -0.63
C ALA A 110 -0.30 3.43 -1.23
N HIS A 111 0.47 2.62 -0.50
CA HIS A 111 1.78 2.13 -0.90
C HIS A 111 1.74 0.61 -0.96
N SER A 112 2.35 0.04 -1.98
CA SER A 112 2.41 -1.41 -2.16
C SER A 112 3.75 -1.81 -2.76
N VAL A 113 4.28 -2.92 -2.26
CA VAL A 113 5.48 -3.56 -2.77
C VAL A 113 5.13 -4.96 -3.27
N ILE A 114 5.57 -5.27 -4.48
CA ILE A 114 5.34 -6.56 -5.14
C ILE A 114 6.70 -7.20 -5.44
N ALA A 115 6.83 -8.48 -5.10
CA ALA A 115 8.05 -9.29 -5.26
C ALA A 115 8.07 -10.12 -6.54
#